data_AF-A0A1I5ES68-F1
#
_entry.id   AF-A0A1I5ES68-F1
#
_cell.length_a   1.000
_cell.length_b   1.000
_cell.length_c   1.000
_cell.angle_alpha   90.00
_cell.angle_beta   90.00
_cell.angle_gamma   90.00
#
_symmetry.space_group_name_H-M   'P 1'
#
loop_
_entity.id
_entity.type
_entity.pdbx_description
1 polymer ?
#
loop_
_entity_poly.entity_id
_entity_poly.type
_entity_poly.pdbx_seq_one_letter_code
_entity_poly.pdbx_strand_id
1 'polypeptide(L)'
;MPHLNVPPQDKRIVAAMDRQPEGPIDPDRLKGVALDRHLLDELSQRGTISADVRLESLNWLHPAHLWARWAMVMLMAFGIALVLTGIIFFFAFNWASIPDLAKLALIEAGIILCAFGAWLLSRENLAGRLLLMAAAVLTGVFLAVFGQIYQTGADAWQLFALWAALITLWTLIGRFLPLWILWLGLINLAFYLWWDSTPLLRKDDTSALYLIHALMIGLVLLAREWLLPDEDGPESEAFHWLSPQWTRWLLLAGMLVFLFPPLMIWIANWETASLQVVLSALVAGVITLVLFLAFRFWRPDIPALAMEFLMICILVVMGLAILLYDNLFDSLGTTFFTAISAIICFAAAAGYLRHLLALGIDRGEVGQ
;
A
#
# COMPACT_ATOMS: atom_id res chain seq x y z
N MET A 1 13.36 7.63 -53.73
CA MET A 1 14.02 7.38 -52.42
C MET A 1 14.07 8.68 -51.63
N PRO A 2 13.31 8.81 -50.54
CA PRO A 2 13.63 9.72 -49.46
C PRO A 2 14.36 8.95 -48.35
N HIS A 3 15.51 9.46 -47.91
CA HIS A 3 16.27 8.91 -46.80
C HIS A 3 15.54 9.16 -45.48
N LEU A 4 14.80 8.16 -44.99
CA LEU A 4 14.25 8.15 -43.63
C LEU A 4 15.35 7.73 -42.64
N ASN A 5 15.46 8.50 -41.55
CA ASN A 5 16.47 8.34 -40.51
C ASN A 5 16.08 7.17 -39.60
N VAL A 6 16.52 5.97 -39.97
CA VAL A 6 16.24 4.71 -39.25
C VAL A 6 17.10 4.62 -37.98
N PRO A 7 16.53 4.31 -36.80
CA PRO A 7 17.26 4.11 -35.54
C PRO A 7 18.41 3.08 -35.66
N PRO A 8 19.44 3.14 -34.80
CA PRO A 8 20.62 2.27 -34.92
C PRO A 8 20.32 0.76 -34.83
N GLN A 9 19.25 0.38 -34.10
CA GLN A 9 18.82 -1.01 -33.95
C GLN A 9 18.23 -1.57 -35.26
N ASP A 10 17.41 -0.79 -35.95
CA ASP A 10 16.76 -1.18 -37.21
C ASP A 10 17.77 -1.28 -38.38
N LYS A 11 18.84 -0.48 -38.37
CA LYS A 11 19.92 -0.59 -39.38
C LYS A 11 20.66 -1.94 -39.31
N ARG A 12 20.78 -2.54 -38.12
CA ARG A 12 21.41 -3.86 -37.94
C ARG A 12 20.54 -4.99 -38.49
N ILE A 13 19.23 -4.87 -38.33
CA ILE A 13 18.25 -5.83 -38.85
C ILE A 13 18.22 -5.77 -40.39
N VAL A 14 18.14 -4.57 -40.96
CA VAL A 14 18.14 -4.38 -42.42
C VAL A 14 19.47 -4.86 -43.04
N ALA A 15 20.62 -4.55 -42.43
CA ALA A 15 21.93 -5.00 -42.93
C ALA A 15 22.18 -6.51 -42.78
N ALA A 16 21.54 -7.17 -41.81
CA ALA A 16 21.62 -8.62 -41.65
C ALA A 16 20.78 -9.38 -42.68
N MET A 17 19.76 -8.74 -43.27
CA MET A 17 18.78 -9.37 -44.17
C MET A 17 19.04 -9.08 -45.66
N ASP A 18 19.77 -8.01 -46.01
CA ASP A 18 20.12 -7.63 -47.40
C ASP A 18 21.21 -8.52 -48.05
N ARG A 19 21.78 -9.48 -47.30
CA ARG A 19 22.69 -10.49 -47.85
C ARG A 19 21.92 -11.78 -48.07
N GLN A 20 21.95 -12.30 -49.30
CA GLN A 20 21.40 -13.63 -49.60
C GLN A 20 21.93 -14.65 -48.59
N PRO A 21 21.05 -15.44 -47.93
CA PRO A 21 21.44 -16.30 -46.83
C PRO A 21 22.07 -17.58 -47.38
N GLU A 22 23.36 -17.53 -47.73
CA GLU A 22 24.15 -18.75 -47.85
C GLU A 22 24.71 -19.13 -46.47
N GLY A 23 23.86 -19.76 -45.64
CA GLY A 23 24.28 -20.36 -44.37
C GLY A 23 23.17 -20.46 -43.30
N PRO A 24 23.32 -21.35 -42.31
CA PRO A 24 22.37 -21.46 -41.19
C PRO A 24 22.29 -20.16 -40.39
N ILE A 25 21.08 -19.80 -39.96
CA ILE A 25 20.79 -18.59 -39.17
C ILE A 25 21.49 -18.68 -37.82
N ASP A 26 22.37 -17.73 -37.53
CA ASP A 26 23.07 -17.60 -36.26
C ASP A 26 22.12 -17.04 -35.16
N PRO A 27 21.72 -17.84 -34.16
CA PRO A 27 20.76 -17.43 -33.14
C PRO A 27 21.29 -16.34 -32.20
N ASP A 28 22.61 -16.11 -32.14
CA ASP A 28 23.18 -15.03 -31.34
C ASP A 28 22.90 -13.64 -31.93
N ARG A 29 22.56 -13.54 -33.22
CA ARG A 29 22.20 -12.27 -33.88
C ARG A 29 20.82 -11.75 -33.51
N LEU A 30 19.95 -12.61 -32.98
CA LEU A 30 18.58 -12.28 -32.59
C LEU A 30 18.45 -11.99 -31.10
N LYS A 31 19.51 -12.20 -30.31
CA LYS A 31 19.53 -11.87 -28.87
C LYS A 31 19.43 -10.35 -28.68
N GLY A 32 18.36 -9.91 -28.03
CA GLY A 32 18.12 -8.51 -27.67
C GLY A 32 17.15 -7.76 -28.59
N VAL A 33 16.59 -8.40 -29.61
CA VAL A 33 15.49 -7.82 -30.40
C VAL A 33 14.17 -8.07 -29.67
N ALA A 34 13.55 -7.02 -29.15
CA ALA A 34 12.20 -7.10 -28.60
C ALA A 34 11.20 -7.19 -29.75
N LEU A 35 10.56 -8.36 -29.91
CA LEU A 35 9.51 -8.54 -30.89
C LEU A 35 8.25 -7.81 -30.40
N ASP A 36 7.84 -6.76 -31.11
CA ASP A 36 6.60 -6.04 -30.82
C ASP A 36 5.67 -6.01 -32.03
N ARG A 37 4.42 -5.59 -31.80
CA ARG A 37 3.40 -5.52 -32.86
C ARG A 37 3.82 -4.59 -34.00
N HIS A 38 4.52 -3.50 -33.67
CA HIS A 38 4.95 -2.49 -34.63
C HIS A 38 5.99 -3.06 -35.61
N LEU A 39 6.99 -3.78 -35.09
CA LEU A 39 8.02 -4.44 -35.88
C LEU A 39 7.43 -5.52 -36.82
N LEU A 40 6.44 -6.29 -36.35
CA LEU A 40 5.73 -7.26 -37.19
C LEU A 40 4.93 -6.60 -38.32
N ASP A 41 4.30 -5.45 -38.04
CA ASP A 41 3.57 -4.68 -39.05
C ASP A 41 4.52 -4.09 -40.11
N GLU A 42 5.68 -3.59 -39.68
CA GLU A 42 6.71 -3.06 -40.58
C GLU A 42 7.34 -4.15 -41.47
N LEU A 43 7.67 -5.31 -40.89
CA LEU A 43 8.21 -6.45 -41.64
C LEU A 43 7.20 -7.00 -42.66
N SER A 44 5.91 -6.96 -42.34
CA SER A 44 4.85 -7.37 -43.27
C SER A 44 4.63 -6.35 -44.39
N GLN A 45 4.65 -5.05 -44.09
CA GLN A 45 4.55 -3.98 -45.09
C GLN A 45 5.72 -3.97 -46.07
N ARG A 46 6.92 -4.35 -45.60
CA ARG A 46 8.13 -4.50 -46.43
C ARG A 46 8.12 -5.80 -47.26
N GLY A 47 7.09 -6.63 -47.15
CA GLY A 47 6.97 -7.93 -47.84
C GLY A 47 7.97 -8.98 -47.35
N THR A 48 8.59 -8.75 -46.19
CA THR A 48 9.66 -9.59 -45.64
C THR A 48 9.11 -10.82 -44.91
N ILE A 49 7.94 -10.70 -44.29
CA ILE A 49 7.18 -11.83 -43.74
C ILE A 49 5.82 -11.92 -44.44
N SER A 50 5.34 -13.13 -44.68
CA SER A 50 4.00 -13.36 -45.23
C SER A 50 2.92 -12.99 -44.21
N ALA A 51 1.71 -12.73 -44.70
CA ALA A 51 0.55 -12.43 -43.84
C ALA A 51 0.27 -13.56 -42.83
N ASP A 52 0.50 -14.81 -43.22
CA ASP A 52 0.30 -15.99 -42.37
C ASP A 52 1.31 -16.04 -41.22
N VAL A 53 2.60 -15.79 -41.51
CA VAL A 53 3.68 -15.76 -40.50
C VAL A 53 3.49 -14.60 -39.51
N ARG A 54 2.98 -13.46 -39.99
CA ARG A 54 2.59 -12.34 -39.12
C ARG A 54 1.46 -12.74 -38.17
N LEU A 55 0.41 -13.40 -38.68
CA LEU A 55 -0.72 -13.84 -37.88
C LEU A 55 -0.28 -14.83 -36.79
N GLU A 56 0.58 -15.77 -37.15
CA GLU A 56 1.15 -16.74 -36.21
C GLU A 56 1.99 -16.03 -35.14
N SER A 57 2.87 -15.12 -35.53
CA SER A 57 3.72 -14.35 -34.59
C SER A 57 2.89 -13.49 -33.63
N LEU A 58 1.76 -12.92 -34.08
CA LEU A 58 0.84 -12.17 -33.21
C LEU A 58 0.15 -13.07 -32.18
N ASN A 59 -0.21 -14.31 -32.53
CA ASN A 59 -0.76 -15.27 -31.58
C ASN A 59 0.25 -15.67 -30.49
N TRP A 60 1.56 -15.61 -30.77
CA TRP A 60 2.60 -15.81 -29.77
C TRP A 60 2.76 -14.61 -28.82
N LEU A 61 2.67 -13.38 -29.33
CA LEU A 61 2.79 -12.16 -28.52
C LEU A 61 1.54 -11.90 -27.66
N HIS A 62 0.35 -12.17 -28.20
CA HIS A 62 -0.92 -11.99 -27.52
C HIS A 62 -1.79 -13.24 -27.65
N PRO A 63 -1.46 -14.31 -26.92
CA PRO A 63 -2.24 -15.53 -27.02
C PRO A 63 -3.68 -15.30 -26.55
N ALA A 64 -4.64 -15.60 -27.43
CA ALA A 64 -6.07 -15.39 -27.19
C ALA A 64 -6.57 -16.09 -25.91
N HIS A 65 -5.94 -17.20 -25.50
CA HIS A 65 -6.30 -17.93 -24.28
C HIS A 65 -6.02 -17.15 -22.99
N LEU A 66 -5.01 -16.26 -22.97
CA LEU A 66 -4.75 -15.39 -21.80
C LEU A 66 -5.81 -14.30 -21.68
N TRP A 67 -6.22 -13.70 -22.79
CA TRP A 67 -7.34 -12.76 -22.84
C TRP A 67 -8.65 -13.42 -22.41
N ALA A 68 -8.93 -14.62 -22.92
CA ALA A 68 -10.10 -15.40 -22.51
C ALA A 68 -10.05 -15.73 -21.02
N ARG A 69 -8.91 -16.15 -20.48
CA ARG A 69 -8.73 -16.42 -19.04
C ARG A 69 -8.95 -15.17 -18.20
N TRP A 70 -8.35 -14.05 -18.57
CA TRP A 70 -8.56 -12.77 -17.90
C TRP A 70 -10.03 -12.36 -17.93
N ALA A 71 -10.66 -12.42 -19.10
CA ALA A 71 -12.08 -12.09 -19.26
C ALA A 71 -12.96 -13.02 -18.41
N MET A 72 -12.68 -14.32 -18.37
CA MET A 72 -13.43 -15.27 -17.52
C MET A 72 -13.27 -14.95 -16.04
N VAL A 73 -12.06 -14.63 -15.58
CA VAL A 73 -11.83 -14.23 -14.18
C VAL A 73 -12.58 -12.94 -13.85
N MET A 74 -12.56 -11.95 -14.75
CA MET A 74 -13.32 -10.70 -14.58
C MET A 74 -14.83 -10.94 -14.56
N LEU A 75 -15.37 -11.73 -15.50
CA LEU A 75 -16.79 -12.09 -15.55
C LEU A 75 -17.20 -12.86 -14.28
N MET A 76 -16.36 -13.78 -13.80
CA MET A 76 -16.60 -14.50 -12.56
C MET A 76 -16.62 -13.54 -11.35
N ALA A 77 -15.65 -12.63 -11.28
CA ALA A 77 -15.59 -11.62 -10.22
C ALA A 77 -16.83 -10.71 -10.25
N PHE A 78 -17.27 -10.26 -11.43
CA PHE A 78 -18.51 -9.49 -11.59
C PHE A 78 -19.74 -10.29 -11.21
N GLY A 79 -19.84 -11.56 -11.61
CA GLY A 79 -20.94 -12.44 -11.25
C GLY A 79 -21.04 -12.62 -9.73
N ILE A 80 -19.92 -12.90 -9.06
CA ILE A 80 -19.84 -12.98 -7.60
C ILE A 80 -20.26 -11.65 -6.96
N ALA A 81 -19.73 -10.53 -7.45
CA ALA A 81 -20.03 -9.21 -6.91
C ALA A 81 -21.53 -8.85 -7.05
N LEU A 82 -22.15 -9.15 -8.19
CA LEU A 82 -23.58 -8.91 -8.42
C LEU A 82 -24.45 -9.79 -7.52
N VAL A 83 -24.11 -11.06 -7.34
CA VAL A 83 -24.82 -11.96 -6.43
C VAL A 83 -24.69 -11.47 -4.98
N LEU A 84 -23.48 -11.13 -4.52
CA LEU A 84 -23.26 -10.58 -3.19
C LEU A 84 -24.02 -9.27 -2.98
N THR A 85 -24.02 -8.38 -3.97
CA THR A 85 -24.78 -7.12 -3.93
C THR A 85 -26.29 -7.40 -3.85
N GLY A 86 -26.79 -8.35 -4.64
CA GLY A 86 -28.19 -8.78 -4.57
C GLY A 86 -28.58 -9.33 -3.20
N ILE A 87 -27.70 -10.13 -2.56
CA ILE A 87 -27.90 -10.62 -1.19
C ILE A 87 -27.95 -9.45 -0.21
N ILE A 88 -27.00 -8.51 -0.30
CA ILE A 88 -26.96 -7.32 0.56
C ILE A 88 -28.26 -6.51 0.40
N PHE A 89 -28.71 -6.25 -0.83
CA PHE A 89 -29.94 -5.51 -1.08
C PHE A 89 -31.20 -6.26 -0.64
N PHE A 90 -31.24 -7.58 -0.79
CA PHE A 90 -32.33 -8.39 -0.26
C PHE A 90 -32.46 -8.21 1.25
N PHE A 91 -31.35 -8.34 2.00
CA PHE A 91 -31.36 -8.12 3.44
C PHE A 91 -31.65 -6.67 3.80
N ALA A 92 -31.11 -5.69 3.07
CA ALA A 92 -31.35 -4.27 3.32
C ALA A 92 -32.84 -3.90 3.12
N PHE A 93 -33.46 -4.38 2.03
CA PHE A 93 -34.88 -4.15 1.75
C PHE A 93 -35.78 -4.81 2.79
N ASN A 94 -35.47 -6.04 3.19
CA ASN A 94 -36.26 -6.78 4.17
C ASN A 94 -35.87 -6.47 5.63
N TRP A 95 -34.89 -5.60 5.88
CA TRP A 95 -34.27 -5.43 7.20
C TRP A 95 -35.27 -5.10 8.30
N ALA A 96 -36.23 -4.21 8.00
CA ALA A 96 -37.27 -3.80 8.94
C ALA A 96 -38.24 -4.95 9.30
N SER A 97 -38.43 -5.91 8.40
CA SER A 97 -39.37 -7.03 8.56
C SER A 97 -38.75 -8.26 9.24
N ILE A 98 -37.42 -8.32 9.34
CA ILE A 98 -36.72 -9.44 9.99
C ILE A 98 -36.78 -9.23 11.52
N PRO A 99 -37.23 -10.23 12.30
CA PRO A 99 -37.19 -10.16 13.76
C PRO A 99 -35.76 -9.97 14.28
N ASP A 100 -35.61 -9.20 15.35
CA ASP A 100 -34.29 -8.83 15.88
C ASP A 100 -33.43 -10.03 16.28
N LEU A 101 -34.05 -11.05 16.91
CA LEU A 101 -33.36 -12.31 17.22
C LEU A 101 -32.87 -13.02 15.95
N ALA A 102 -33.64 -12.98 14.85
CA ALA A 102 -33.25 -13.61 13.59
C ALA A 102 -32.08 -12.88 12.92
N LYS A 103 -32.01 -11.55 13.03
CA LYS A 103 -30.86 -10.76 12.56
C LYS A 103 -29.58 -11.21 13.26
N LEU A 104 -29.62 -11.28 14.59
CA LEU A 104 -28.47 -11.69 15.41
C LEU A 104 -28.10 -13.15 15.17
N ALA A 105 -29.09 -14.06 15.14
CA ALA A 105 -28.86 -15.48 14.90
C ALA A 105 -28.25 -15.75 13.52
N LEU A 106 -28.65 -15.00 12.50
CA LEU A 106 -28.07 -15.11 11.15
C LEU A 106 -26.59 -14.72 11.15
N ILE A 107 -26.24 -13.60 11.78
CA ILE A 107 -24.85 -13.14 11.86
C ILE A 107 -24.01 -14.11 12.69
N GLU A 108 -24.52 -14.55 13.84
CA GLU A 108 -23.87 -15.53 14.71
C GLU A 108 -23.64 -16.87 14.00
N ALA A 109 -24.64 -17.37 13.26
CA ALA A 109 -24.47 -18.56 12.43
C ALA A 109 -23.38 -18.37 11.37
N GLY A 110 -23.30 -17.19 10.76
CA GLY A 110 -22.22 -16.82 9.84
C GLY A 110 -20.85 -16.86 10.50
N ILE A 111 -20.71 -16.28 11.71
CA ILE A 111 -19.47 -16.33 12.50
C ILE A 111 -19.06 -17.78 12.76
N ILE A 112 -19.98 -18.61 13.26
CA ILE A 112 -19.72 -20.02 13.58
C ILE A 112 -19.31 -20.80 12.32
N LEU A 113 -20.03 -20.64 11.21
CA LEU A 113 -19.71 -21.33 9.96
C LEU A 113 -18.33 -20.92 9.42
N CYS A 114 -18.01 -19.63 9.46
CA CYS A 114 -16.71 -19.12 9.05
C CYS A 114 -15.58 -19.61 9.97
N ALA A 115 -15.76 -19.54 11.29
CA ALA A 115 -14.77 -20.01 12.25
C ALA A 115 -14.56 -21.53 12.16
N PHE A 116 -15.64 -22.31 12.00
CA PHE A 116 -15.58 -23.75 11.83
C PHE A 116 -14.95 -24.14 10.49
N GLY A 117 -15.30 -23.47 9.39
CA GLY A 117 -14.66 -23.68 8.09
C GLY A 117 -13.17 -23.31 8.11
N ALA A 118 -12.79 -22.25 8.81
CA ALA A 118 -11.38 -21.89 9.04
C ALA A 118 -10.63 -22.92 9.87
N TRP A 119 -11.32 -23.62 10.78
CA TRP A 119 -10.73 -24.70 11.58
C TRP A 119 -10.57 -26.00 10.77
N LEU A 120 -11.54 -26.32 9.89
CA LEU A 120 -11.46 -27.50 9.01
C LEU A 120 -10.39 -27.35 7.92
N LEU A 121 -10.18 -26.14 7.43
CA LEU A 121 -9.13 -25.84 6.45
C LEU A 121 -7.79 -25.64 7.19
N SER A 122 -6.70 -26.19 6.65
CA SER A 122 -5.35 -25.95 7.18
C SER A 122 -5.06 -24.45 7.35
N ARG A 123 -4.30 -24.07 8.39
CA ARG A 123 -3.83 -22.69 8.63
C ARG A 123 -3.00 -22.12 7.49
N GLU A 124 -2.47 -22.97 6.62
CA GLU A 124 -1.71 -22.60 5.42
C GLU A 124 -2.60 -22.33 4.21
N ASN A 125 -3.86 -22.79 4.25
CA ASN A 125 -4.80 -22.57 3.17
C ASN A 125 -5.33 -21.14 3.20
N LEU A 126 -5.19 -20.42 2.08
CA LEU A 126 -5.73 -19.07 1.90
C LEU A 126 -7.23 -19.02 2.20
N ALA A 127 -8.01 -20.03 1.80
CA ALA A 127 -9.44 -20.07 2.07
C ALA A 127 -9.75 -20.11 3.57
N GLY A 128 -8.98 -20.86 4.37
CA GLY A 128 -9.14 -20.89 5.83
C GLY A 128 -8.85 -19.54 6.48
N ARG A 129 -7.79 -18.85 6.02
CA ARG A 129 -7.45 -17.50 6.49
C ARG A 129 -8.50 -16.46 6.12
N LEU A 130 -9.07 -16.56 4.91
CA LEU A 130 -10.17 -15.70 4.46
C LEU A 130 -11.46 -15.95 5.25
N LEU A 131 -11.77 -17.19 5.60
CA LEU A 131 -12.89 -17.52 6.47
C LEU A 131 -12.69 -16.99 7.89
N LEU A 132 -11.48 -17.09 8.44
CA LEU A 132 -11.17 -16.52 9.76
C LEU A 132 -11.30 -14.98 9.75
N MET A 133 -10.84 -14.33 8.68
CA MET A 133 -11.04 -12.89 8.44
C MET A 133 -12.54 -12.54 8.35
N ALA A 134 -13.33 -13.35 7.63
CA ALA A 134 -14.77 -13.15 7.53
C ALA A 134 -15.45 -13.27 8.90
N ALA A 135 -15.09 -14.25 9.72
CA ALA A 135 -15.59 -14.36 11.10
C ALA A 135 -15.23 -13.11 11.93
N ALA A 136 -14.00 -12.63 11.83
CA ALA A 136 -13.55 -11.42 12.52
C ALA A 136 -14.35 -10.17 12.10
N VAL A 137 -14.66 -10.03 10.81
CA VAL A 137 -15.48 -8.91 10.30
C VAL A 137 -16.94 -9.04 10.75
N LEU A 138 -17.51 -10.25 10.67
CA LEU A 138 -18.88 -10.52 11.11
C LEU A 138 -19.06 -10.27 12.62
N THR A 139 -18.00 -10.43 13.43
CA THR A 139 -18.02 -10.03 14.84
C THR A 139 -18.30 -8.54 15.02
N GLY A 140 -17.69 -7.68 14.19
CA GLY A 140 -17.99 -6.24 14.18
C GLY A 140 -19.41 -5.94 13.72
N VAL A 141 -19.89 -6.65 12.69
CA VAL A 141 -21.28 -6.55 12.21
C VAL A 141 -22.26 -6.94 13.33
N PHE A 142 -21.98 -8.02 14.05
CA PHE A 142 -22.78 -8.45 15.19
C PHE A 142 -22.86 -7.37 16.26
N LEU A 143 -21.72 -6.80 16.67
CA LEU A 143 -21.67 -5.74 17.67
C LEU A 143 -22.45 -4.49 17.22
N ALA A 144 -22.33 -4.10 15.95
CA ALA A 144 -23.06 -2.96 15.40
C ALA A 144 -24.58 -3.19 15.39
N VAL A 145 -25.02 -4.36 14.95
CA VAL A 145 -26.46 -4.73 14.91
C VAL A 145 -27.01 -4.90 16.32
N PHE A 146 -26.25 -5.48 17.24
CA PHE A 146 -26.59 -5.59 18.65
C PHE A 146 -26.77 -4.19 19.28
N GLY A 147 -25.82 -3.28 19.04
CA GLY A 147 -25.90 -1.89 19.49
C GLY A 147 -27.12 -1.16 18.93
N GLN A 148 -27.48 -1.43 17.67
CA GLN A 148 -28.67 -0.87 17.02
C GLN A 148 -29.98 -1.39 17.65
N ILE A 149 -30.10 -2.70 17.86
CA ILE A 149 -31.31 -3.34 18.39
C ILE A 149 -31.55 -2.95 19.85
N TYR A 150 -30.52 -3.07 20.69
CA TYR A 150 -30.64 -2.90 22.13
C TYR A 150 -30.35 -1.49 22.61
N GLN A 151 -29.95 -0.57 21.72
CA GLN A 151 -29.63 0.82 22.03
C GLN A 151 -28.76 0.94 23.29
N THR A 152 -27.65 0.20 23.30
CA THR A 152 -26.78 0.02 24.48
C THR A 152 -26.24 1.32 25.09
N GLY A 153 -26.38 2.45 24.39
CA GLY A 153 -25.83 3.74 24.81
C GLY A 153 -24.30 3.75 24.86
N ALA A 154 -23.65 2.69 24.37
CA ALA A 154 -22.20 2.56 24.32
C ALA A 154 -21.62 3.59 23.35
N ASP A 155 -20.55 4.24 23.77
CA ASP A 155 -19.78 5.13 22.89
C ASP A 155 -19.18 4.34 21.73
N ALA A 156 -18.99 5.02 20.59
CA ALA A 156 -18.42 4.38 19.40
C ALA A 156 -17.06 3.71 19.67
N TRP A 157 -16.22 4.30 20.53
CA TRP A 157 -14.93 3.73 20.89
C TRP A 157 -15.04 2.36 21.58
N GLN A 158 -16.09 2.14 22.39
CA GLN A 158 -16.30 0.88 23.10
C GLN A 158 -16.62 -0.26 22.13
N LEU A 159 -17.38 0.03 21.08
CA LEU A 159 -17.68 -0.95 20.02
C LEU A 159 -16.38 -1.43 19.36
N PHE A 160 -15.51 -0.51 18.93
CA PHE A 160 -14.27 -0.88 18.25
C PHE A 160 -13.25 -1.53 19.21
N ALA A 161 -13.20 -1.11 20.47
CA ALA A 161 -12.35 -1.73 21.49
C ALA A 161 -12.79 -3.17 21.80
N LEU A 162 -14.09 -3.38 21.99
CA LEU A 162 -14.65 -4.72 22.22
C LEU A 162 -14.46 -5.60 20.98
N TRP A 163 -14.66 -5.05 19.79
CA TRP A 163 -14.40 -5.76 18.53
C TRP A 163 -12.94 -6.23 18.44
N ALA A 164 -11.98 -5.33 18.67
CA ALA A 164 -10.56 -5.67 18.69
C ALA A 164 -10.27 -6.77 19.73
N ALA A 165 -10.83 -6.65 20.93
CA ALA A 165 -10.66 -7.62 22.01
C ALA A 165 -11.16 -9.02 21.61
N LEU A 166 -12.38 -9.12 21.06
CA LEU A 166 -12.99 -10.39 20.67
C LEU A 166 -12.20 -11.11 19.56
N ILE A 167 -11.65 -10.37 18.59
CA ILE A 167 -10.89 -10.98 17.49
C ILE A 167 -9.40 -11.18 17.82
N THR A 168 -8.92 -10.72 18.98
CA THR A 168 -7.47 -10.74 19.31
C THR A 168 -6.89 -12.16 19.20
N LEU A 169 -7.57 -13.15 19.78
CA LEU A 169 -7.07 -14.53 19.73
C LEU A 169 -7.04 -15.08 18.30
N TRP A 170 -8.03 -14.71 17.47
CA TRP A 170 -8.08 -15.11 16.07
C TRP A 170 -6.97 -14.45 15.27
N THR A 171 -6.66 -13.18 15.51
CA THR A 171 -5.55 -12.46 14.89
C THR A 171 -4.21 -13.12 15.21
N LEU A 172 -3.99 -13.48 16.47
CA LEU A 172 -2.75 -14.14 16.93
C LEU A 172 -2.57 -15.52 16.28
N ILE A 173 -3.61 -16.35 16.26
CA ILE A 173 -3.56 -17.72 15.72
C ILE A 173 -3.52 -17.71 14.18
N GLY A 174 -4.20 -16.75 13.55
CA GLY A 174 -4.41 -16.69 12.11
C GLY A 174 -3.15 -16.38 11.30
N ARG A 175 -2.16 -15.70 11.89
CA ARG A 175 -0.88 -15.31 11.23
C ARG A 175 -1.11 -14.75 9.82
N PHE A 176 -2.17 -13.96 9.66
CA PHE A 176 -2.64 -13.47 8.37
C PHE A 176 -2.59 -11.95 8.35
N LEU A 177 -1.76 -11.40 7.46
CA LEU A 177 -1.46 -9.96 7.44
C LEU A 177 -2.71 -9.07 7.34
N PRO A 178 -3.72 -9.34 6.47
CA PRO A 178 -4.94 -8.54 6.43
C PRO A 178 -5.74 -8.52 7.74
N LEU A 179 -5.72 -9.62 8.51
CA LEU A 179 -6.39 -9.69 9.81
C LEU A 179 -5.66 -8.84 10.86
N TRP A 180 -4.32 -8.79 10.81
CA TRP A 180 -3.53 -7.87 11.64
C TRP A 180 -3.77 -6.41 11.27
N ILE A 181 -3.92 -6.08 9.98
CA ILE A 181 -4.27 -4.72 9.55
C ILE A 181 -5.62 -4.31 10.13
N LEU A 182 -6.62 -5.18 10.05
CA LEU A 182 -7.94 -4.93 10.66
C LEU A 182 -7.79 -4.68 12.17
N TRP A 183 -7.12 -5.58 12.89
CA TRP A 183 -6.94 -5.46 14.34
C TRP A 183 -6.21 -4.18 14.76
N LEU A 184 -5.11 -3.84 14.07
CA LEU A 184 -4.37 -2.59 14.31
C LEU A 184 -5.24 -1.36 14.01
N GLY A 185 -6.00 -1.39 12.92
CA GLY A 185 -6.94 -0.34 12.56
C GLY A 185 -8.02 -0.14 13.62
N LEU A 186 -8.59 -1.23 14.16
CA LEU A 186 -9.59 -1.18 15.23
C LEU A 186 -9.03 -0.57 16.52
N ILE A 187 -7.81 -0.94 16.92
CA ILE A 187 -7.20 -0.38 18.14
C ILE A 187 -6.91 1.10 17.99
N ASN A 188 -6.33 1.52 16.85
CA ASN A 188 -6.07 2.93 16.59
C ASN A 188 -7.38 3.73 16.52
N LEU A 189 -8.41 3.20 15.84
CA LEU A 189 -9.71 3.86 15.75
C LEU A 189 -10.41 3.95 17.11
N ALA A 190 -10.39 2.88 17.91
CA ALA A 190 -10.93 2.88 19.25
C ALA A 190 -10.23 3.92 20.13
N PHE A 191 -8.90 3.98 20.08
CA PHE A 191 -8.13 4.96 20.84
C PHE A 191 -8.41 6.40 20.40
N TYR A 192 -8.46 6.66 19.08
CA TYR A 192 -8.83 7.96 18.54
C TYR A 192 -10.21 8.42 19.02
N LEU A 193 -11.23 7.56 18.92
CA LEU A 193 -12.60 7.88 19.34
C LEU A 193 -12.72 8.06 20.85
N TRP A 194 -11.97 7.27 21.64
CA TRP A 194 -11.91 7.43 23.09
C TRP A 194 -11.29 8.79 23.47
N TRP A 195 -10.22 9.18 22.78
CA TRP A 195 -9.60 10.48 22.99
C TRP A 195 -10.56 11.63 22.66
N ASP A 196 -11.20 11.59 21.48
CA ASP A 196 -12.12 12.63 21.03
C ASP A 196 -13.37 12.76 21.93
N SER A 197 -13.86 11.64 22.47
CA SER A 197 -14.97 11.62 23.42
C SER A 197 -14.61 12.10 24.83
N THR A 198 -13.31 12.22 25.16
CA THR A 198 -12.85 12.63 26.50
C THR A 198 -12.66 14.17 26.57
N PRO A 199 -13.55 14.92 27.26
CA PRO A 199 -13.56 16.39 27.19
C PRO A 199 -12.28 17.06 27.69
N LEU A 200 -11.58 16.43 28.64
CA LEU A 200 -10.34 16.94 29.23
C LEU A 200 -9.16 16.96 28.24
N LEU A 201 -9.20 16.14 27.18
CA LEU A 201 -8.09 15.94 26.23
C LEU A 201 -8.31 16.66 24.88
N ARG A 202 -9.44 17.36 24.73
CA ARG A 202 -9.93 17.80 23.40
C ARG A 202 -9.40 19.16 22.94
N LYS A 203 -8.99 20.03 23.86
CA LYS A 203 -8.85 21.46 23.54
C LYS A 203 -7.44 21.89 23.10
N ASP A 204 -6.39 21.18 23.52
CA ASP A 204 -5.00 21.53 23.17
C ASP A 204 -4.10 20.32 22.85
N ASP A 205 -4.58 19.08 23.02
CA ASP A 205 -3.73 17.89 22.98
C ASP A 205 -3.71 17.13 21.63
N THR A 206 -4.27 17.69 20.55
CA THR A 206 -4.35 17.00 19.24
C THR A 206 -2.97 16.62 18.68
N SER A 207 -1.95 17.46 18.88
CA SER A 207 -0.58 17.13 18.47
C SER A 207 0.02 15.97 19.27
N ALA A 208 -0.36 15.84 20.55
CA ALA A 208 0.04 14.69 21.37
C ALA A 208 -0.70 13.42 20.96
N LEU A 209 -1.99 13.51 20.61
CA LEU A 209 -2.75 12.39 20.06
C LEU A 209 -2.08 11.78 18.82
N TYR A 210 -1.68 12.63 17.88
CA TYR A 210 -0.97 12.19 16.67
C TYR A 210 0.37 11.51 17.02
N LEU A 211 1.13 12.09 17.94
CA LEU A 211 2.39 11.49 18.39
C LEU A 211 2.18 10.11 19.04
N ILE A 212 1.15 9.94 19.86
CA ILE A 212 0.83 8.64 20.48
C ILE A 212 0.48 7.60 19.42
N HIS A 213 -0.31 7.96 18.40
CA HIS A 213 -0.60 7.05 17.28
C HIS A 213 0.66 6.66 16.52
N ALA A 214 1.53 7.63 16.22
CA ALA A 214 2.82 7.37 15.58
C ALA A 214 3.68 6.42 16.45
N LEU A 215 3.71 6.59 17.77
CA LEU A 215 4.44 5.71 18.69
C LEU A 215 3.84 4.30 18.77
N MET A 216 2.51 4.17 18.78
CA MET A 216 1.83 2.87 18.78
C MET A 216 2.17 2.08 17.51
N ILE A 217 2.11 2.73 16.34
CA ILE A 217 2.48 2.10 15.06
C ILE A 217 3.99 1.84 15.00
N GLY A 218 4.80 2.78 15.49
CA GLY A 218 6.25 2.65 15.58
C GLY A 218 6.67 1.47 16.45
N LEU A 219 5.96 1.20 17.56
CA LEU A 219 6.21 0.03 18.39
C LEU A 219 5.94 -1.28 17.64
N VAL A 220 4.90 -1.32 16.81
CA VAL A 220 4.59 -2.47 15.96
C VAL A 220 5.63 -2.64 14.85
N LEU A 221 6.10 -1.54 14.26
CA LEU A 221 7.21 -1.55 13.29
C LEU A 221 8.50 -2.07 13.93
N LEU A 222 8.86 -1.57 15.11
CA LEU A 222 10.02 -2.04 15.87
C LEU A 222 9.90 -3.52 16.23
N ALA A 223 8.71 -3.97 16.69
CA ALA A 223 8.46 -5.37 16.97
C ALA A 223 8.62 -6.23 15.71
N ARG A 224 8.15 -5.76 14.55
CA ARG A 224 8.36 -6.45 13.26
C ARG A 224 9.84 -6.57 12.91
N GLU A 225 10.60 -5.47 12.98
CA GLU A 225 12.03 -5.49 12.65
C GLU A 225 12.87 -6.30 13.64
N TRP A 226 12.41 -6.41 14.90
CA TRP A 226 13.03 -7.24 15.93
C TRP A 226 12.71 -8.73 15.77
N LEU A 227 11.48 -9.08 15.36
CA LEU A 227 11.06 -10.47 15.11
C LEU A 227 11.59 -11.04 13.78
N LEU A 228 12.19 -10.21 12.92
CA LEU A 228 12.83 -10.62 11.66
C LEU A 228 14.30 -10.17 11.62
N PRO A 229 15.20 -10.71 12.48
CA PRO A 229 16.58 -10.25 12.53
C PRO A 229 17.38 -10.55 11.25
N ASP A 230 17.25 -11.75 10.66
CA ASP A 230 17.93 -12.18 9.43
C ASP A 230 17.25 -13.43 8.81
N GLU A 231 17.47 -13.67 7.50
CA GLU A 231 16.81 -14.72 6.73
C GLU A 231 17.16 -16.17 7.15
N ASP A 232 18.29 -16.40 7.83
CA ASP A 232 18.84 -17.75 8.07
C ASP A 232 18.63 -18.33 9.50
N GLY A 233 17.86 -17.66 10.37
CA GLY A 233 17.62 -18.13 11.75
C GLY A 233 16.42 -19.09 11.89
N PRO A 234 16.44 -20.08 12.81
CA PRO A 234 15.28 -20.94 13.08
C PRO A 234 14.03 -20.17 13.59
N GLU A 235 14.22 -18.96 14.14
CA GLU A 235 13.12 -18.06 14.53
C GLU A 235 12.42 -17.41 13.31
N SER A 236 13.12 -17.29 12.17
CA SER A 236 12.59 -16.77 10.91
C SER A 236 11.44 -17.63 10.38
N GLU A 237 11.48 -18.94 10.60
CA GLU A 237 10.46 -19.87 10.10
C GLU A 237 9.08 -19.65 10.76
N ALA A 238 9.06 -19.30 12.05
CA ALA A 238 7.80 -19.04 12.79
C ALA A 238 7.12 -17.72 12.37
N PHE A 239 7.92 -16.72 11.99
CA PHE A 239 7.48 -15.37 11.64
C PHE A 239 7.60 -15.03 10.16
N HIS A 240 7.89 -16.01 9.31
CA HIS A 240 8.03 -15.83 7.86
C HIS A 240 6.79 -15.19 7.20
N TRP A 241 5.61 -15.31 7.81
CA TRP A 241 4.40 -14.60 7.34
C TRP A 241 4.48 -13.07 7.45
N LEU A 242 5.42 -12.51 8.23
CA LEU A 242 5.75 -11.07 8.34
C LEU A 242 6.86 -10.64 7.37
N SER A 243 7.55 -11.59 6.72
CA SER A 243 8.65 -11.31 5.80
C SER A 243 8.31 -10.36 4.64
N PRO A 244 7.07 -10.33 4.09
CA PRO A 244 6.78 -9.45 2.97
C PRO A 244 7.10 -7.99 3.27
N GLN A 245 7.95 -7.38 2.45
CA GLN A 245 8.48 -6.02 2.67
C GLN A 245 7.39 -4.94 2.73
N TRP A 246 6.27 -5.16 2.03
CA TRP A 246 5.15 -4.22 2.06
C TRP A 246 4.59 -3.99 3.47
N THR A 247 4.78 -4.93 4.40
CA THR A 247 4.32 -4.77 5.79
C THR A 247 5.12 -3.70 6.53
N ARG A 248 6.43 -3.60 6.28
CA ARG A 248 7.27 -2.48 6.74
C ARG A 248 6.77 -1.18 6.14
N TRP A 249 6.56 -1.16 4.82
CA TRP A 249 6.14 0.07 4.14
C TRP A 249 4.76 0.55 4.59
N LEU A 250 3.83 -0.36 4.86
CA LEU A 250 2.51 -0.03 5.37
C LEU A 250 2.60 0.59 6.78
N LEU A 251 3.38 -0.01 7.69
CA LEU A 251 3.56 0.50 9.04
C LEU A 251 4.29 1.85 9.03
N LEU A 252 5.33 1.99 8.21
CA LEU A 252 6.05 3.25 8.04
C LEU A 252 5.14 4.34 7.46
N ALA A 253 4.38 4.04 6.41
CA ALA A 253 3.41 4.98 5.85
C ALA A 253 2.38 5.40 6.90
N GLY A 254 1.84 4.45 7.67
CA GLY A 254 0.94 4.73 8.79
C GLY A 254 1.59 5.64 9.84
N MET A 255 2.84 5.38 10.21
CA MET A 255 3.58 6.18 11.17
C MET A 255 3.82 7.61 10.65
N LEU A 256 4.23 7.78 9.39
CA LEU A 256 4.47 9.08 8.76
C LEU A 256 3.18 9.92 8.64
N VAL A 257 2.04 9.29 8.37
CA VAL A 257 0.73 9.97 8.37
C VAL A 257 0.44 10.63 9.72
N PHE A 258 0.90 10.05 10.84
CA PHE A 258 0.73 10.61 12.17
C PHE A 258 1.89 11.52 12.63
N LEU A 259 3.09 11.38 12.07
CA LEU A 259 4.21 12.29 12.33
C LEU A 259 4.09 13.61 11.58
N PHE A 260 3.41 13.63 10.43
CA PHE A 260 3.27 14.83 9.60
C PHE A 260 2.47 15.97 10.26
N PRO A 261 1.27 15.73 10.84
CA PRO A 261 0.47 16.80 11.44
C PRO A 261 1.17 17.61 12.54
N PRO A 262 1.84 17.04 13.57
CA PRO A 262 2.48 17.87 14.59
C PRO A 262 3.57 18.78 14.01
N LEU A 263 4.33 18.32 13.01
CA LEU A 263 5.31 19.14 12.29
C LEU A 263 4.62 20.27 11.51
N MET A 264 3.58 19.95 10.75
CA MET A 264 2.82 20.94 9.97
C MET A 264 2.10 21.98 10.84
N ILE A 265 1.48 21.56 11.94
CA ILE A 265 0.77 22.46 12.87
C ILE A 265 1.75 23.46 13.46
N TRP A 266 2.96 23.01 13.83
CA TRP A 266 4.00 23.91 14.31
C TRP A 266 4.47 24.89 13.23
N ILE A 267 4.78 24.40 12.02
CA ILE A 267 5.19 25.24 10.89
C ILE A 267 4.13 26.30 10.58
N ALA A 268 2.85 25.90 10.56
CA ALA A 268 1.75 26.80 10.19
C ALA A 268 1.39 27.83 11.27
N ASN A 269 1.77 27.60 12.52
CA ASN A 269 1.43 28.47 13.65
C ASN A 269 2.68 28.90 14.41
N TRP A 270 3.81 29.10 13.71
CA TRP A 270 5.12 29.22 14.36
C TRP A 270 5.21 30.36 15.40
N GLU A 271 4.44 31.44 15.24
CA GLU A 271 4.39 32.57 16.18
C GLU A 271 3.48 32.34 17.40
N THR A 272 2.45 31.51 17.25
CA THR A 272 1.37 31.33 18.25
C THR A 272 1.30 29.91 18.82
N ALA A 273 2.19 29.02 18.38
CA ALA A 273 2.21 27.62 18.79
C ALA A 273 2.36 27.48 20.31
N SER A 274 1.50 26.66 20.91
CA SER A 274 1.62 26.29 22.32
C SER A 274 2.88 25.47 22.58
N LEU A 275 3.37 25.46 23.83
CA LEU A 275 4.52 24.64 24.24
C LEU A 275 4.35 23.17 23.85
N GLN A 276 3.14 22.63 23.98
CA GLN A 276 2.83 21.26 23.63
C GLN A 276 2.99 20.98 22.14
N VAL A 277 2.51 21.87 21.26
CA VAL A 277 2.68 21.75 19.81
C VAL A 277 4.17 21.72 19.46
N VAL A 278 4.96 22.62 20.06
CA VAL A 278 6.41 22.68 19.84
C VAL A 278 7.08 21.37 20.29
N LEU A 279 6.78 20.89 21.50
CA LEU A 279 7.34 19.63 22.02
C LEU A 279 6.95 18.43 21.14
N SER A 280 5.68 18.32 20.75
CA SER A 280 5.21 17.25 19.85
C SER A 280 5.94 17.29 18.50
N ALA A 281 6.14 18.48 17.93
CA ALA A 281 6.83 18.63 16.67
C ALA A 281 8.34 18.31 16.78
N LEU A 282 9.00 18.72 17.87
CA LEU A 282 10.39 18.36 18.14
C LEU A 282 10.56 16.84 18.26
N VAL A 283 9.69 16.17 19.02
CA VAL A 283 9.73 14.71 19.14
C VAL A 283 9.45 14.04 17.79
N ALA A 284 8.47 14.52 17.03
CA ALA A 284 8.19 14.00 15.69
C ALA A 284 9.38 14.17 14.73
N GLY A 285 10.08 15.31 14.81
CA GLY A 285 11.30 15.57 14.04
C GLY A 285 12.44 14.63 14.42
N VAL A 286 12.65 14.39 15.72
CA VAL A 286 13.65 13.41 16.21
C VAL A 286 13.31 12.01 15.73
N ILE A 287 12.05 11.58 15.82
CA ILE A 287 11.62 10.27 15.33
C ILE A 287 11.87 10.14 13.83
N THR A 288 11.53 11.17 13.04
CA THR A 288 11.77 11.18 11.59
C THR A 288 13.26 11.05 11.28
N LEU A 289 14.13 11.75 12.02
CA LEU A 289 15.58 11.61 11.88
C LEU A 289 16.07 10.21 12.25
N VAL A 290 15.54 9.62 13.33
CA VAL A 290 15.90 8.25 13.74
C VAL A 290 15.49 7.24 12.67
N LEU A 291 14.30 7.36 12.08
CA LEU A 291 13.84 6.51 10.99
C LEU A 291 14.75 6.67 9.76
N PHE A 292 15.08 7.90 9.38
CA PHE A 292 16.03 8.19 8.30
C PHE A 292 17.37 7.49 8.52
N LEU A 293 17.97 7.66 9.70
CA LEU A 293 19.26 7.06 10.04
C LEU A 293 19.18 5.53 10.07
N ALA A 294 18.09 4.97 10.60
CA ALA A 294 17.85 3.53 10.63
C ALA A 294 17.75 2.96 9.22
N PHE A 295 16.90 3.52 8.34
CA PHE A 295 16.73 3.06 6.96
C PHE A 295 17.84 3.48 6.00
N ARG A 296 18.76 4.35 6.45
CA ARG A 296 19.95 4.70 5.68
C ARG A 296 21.16 3.84 6.02
N PHE A 297 21.34 3.48 7.29
CA PHE A 297 22.59 2.87 7.76
C PHE A 297 22.42 1.50 8.42
N TRP A 298 21.29 1.23 9.07
CA TRP A 298 21.11 -0.03 9.80
C TRP A 298 20.32 -1.07 9.01
N ARG A 299 19.17 -0.69 8.46
CA ARG A 299 18.30 -1.53 7.63
C ARG A 299 18.03 -0.82 6.31
N PRO A 300 18.98 -0.81 5.37
CA PRO A 300 18.84 -0.03 4.16
C PRO A 300 17.59 -0.41 3.36
N ASP A 301 16.73 0.58 3.10
CA ASP A 301 15.45 0.38 2.38
C ASP A 301 15.12 1.65 1.59
N ILE A 302 15.30 1.59 0.27
CA ILE A 302 15.13 2.76 -0.60
C ILE A 302 13.65 3.23 -0.65
N PRO A 303 12.65 2.34 -0.80
CA PRO A 303 11.25 2.73 -0.67
C PRO A 303 10.90 3.43 0.65
N ALA A 304 11.45 2.96 1.78
CA ALA A 304 11.26 3.60 3.08
C ALA A 304 11.80 5.05 3.09
N LEU A 305 13.03 5.25 2.64
CA LEU A 305 13.63 6.57 2.49
C LEU A 305 12.82 7.46 1.53
N ALA A 306 12.29 6.90 0.45
CA ALA A 306 11.47 7.64 -0.50
C ALA A 306 10.18 8.20 0.13
N MET A 307 9.52 7.44 1.01
CA MET A 307 8.34 7.90 1.74
C MET A 307 8.67 9.02 2.74
N GLU A 308 9.81 8.93 3.42
CA GLU A 308 10.28 10.01 4.29
C GLU A 308 10.63 11.28 3.51
N PHE A 309 11.35 11.15 2.40
CA PHE A 309 11.65 12.29 1.53
C PHE A 309 10.38 12.92 0.97
N LEU A 310 9.37 12.12 0.60
CA LEU A 310 8.06 12.65 0.20
C LEU A 310 7.46 13.54 1.30
N MET A 311 7.43 13.05 2.54
CA MET A 311 6.94 13.83 3.68
C MET A 311 7.75 15.12 3.89
N ILE A 312 9.07 15.05 3.87
CA ILE A 312 9.97 16.20 4.05
C ILE A 312 9.78 17.22 2.91
N CYS A 313 9.69 16.78 1.66
CA CYS A 313 9.43 17.64 0.52
C CYS A 313 8.11 18.40 0.69
N ILE A 314 7.04 17.70 1.12
CA ILE A 314 5.74 18.34 1.37
C ILE A 314 5.86 19.37 2.51
N LEU A 315 6.51 19.03 3.62
CA LEU A 315 6.74 19.95 4.75
C LEU A 315 7.51 21.21 4.32
N VAL A 316 8.60 21.05 3.55
CA VAL A 316 9.41 22.16 3.05
C VAL A 316 8.63 23.05 2.10
N VAL A 317 7.91 22.45 1.13
CA VAL A 317 7.11 23.20 0.16
C VAL A 317 5.99 23.97 0.87
N MET A 318 5.29 23.35 1.81
CA MET A 318 4.23 24.01 2.57
C MET A 318 4.76 25.11 3.49
N GLY A 319 5.86 24.85 4.22
CA GLY A 319 6.48 25.86 5.07
C GLY A 319 6.98 27.07 4.28
N LEU A 320 7.56 26.85 3.10
CA LEU A 320 7.93 27.93 2.21
C LEU A 320 6.71 28.69 1.67
N ALA A 321 5.63 27.99 1.33
CA ALA A 321 4.40 28.62 0.87
C ALA A 321 3.84 29.60 1.91
N ILE A 322 3.81 29.18 3.18
CA ILE A 322 3.35 30.01 4.30
C ILE A 322 4.25 31.23 4.47
N LEU A 323 5.57 31.03 4.52
CA LEU A 323 6.54 32.12 4.66
C LEU A 323 6.43 33.17 3.54
N LEU A 324 6.31 32.71 2.28
CA LEU A 324 6.22 33.60 1.12
C LEU A 324 4.91 34.38 1.09
N TYR A 325 3.80 33.74 1.43
CA TYR A 325 2.48 34.36 1.47
C TYR A 325 2.41 35.46 2.54
N ASP A 326 2.95 35.18 3.72
CA ASP A 326 2.84 36.11 4.85
C ASP A 326 3.79 37.31 4.74
N ASN A 327 4.91 37.19 4.01
CA ASN A 327 5.99 38.19 4.07
C ASN A 327 6.40 38.84 2.74
N LEU A 328 6.16 38.21 1.59
CA LEU A 328 6.85 38.57 0.34
C LEU A 328 5.92 38.76 -0.87
N PHE A 329 4.99 37.84 -1.10
CA PHE A 329 4.26 37.78 -2.37
C PHE A 329 2.75 37.59 -2.18
N ASP A 330 1.97 38.20 -3.07
CA ASP A 330 0.55 37.87 -3.25
C ASP A 330 0.36 36.40 -3.73
N SER A 331 -0.89 35.95 -3.78
CA SER A 331 -1.26 34.55 -4.07
C SER A 331 -0.62 33.97 -5.33
N LEU A 332 -0.55 34.74 -6.43
CA LEU A 332 0.07 34.31 -7.68
C LEU A 332 1.59 34.13 -7.56
N GLY A 333 2.28 35.07 -6.90
CA GLY A 333 3.73 35.00 -6.69
C GLY A 333 4.11 33.83 -5.79
N THR A 334 3.38 33.65 -4.68
CA THR A 334 3.55 32.51 -3.78
C THR A 334 3.37 31.18 -4.52
N THR A 335 2.30 31.03 -5.31
CA THR A 335 2.06 29.80 -6.09
C THR A 335 3.20 29.52 -7.08
N PHE A 336 3.68 30.55 -7.78
CA PHE A 336 4.77 30.39 -8.75
C PHE A 336 6.08 29.93 -8.09
N PHE A 337 6.51 30.59 -7.01
CA PHE A 337 7.79 30.26 -6.36
C PHE A 337 7.75 28.95 -5.57
N THR A 338 6.60 28.60 -4.99
CA THR A 338 6.40 27.29 -4.35
C THR A 338 6.43 26.15 -5.36
N ALA A 339 5.87 26.32 -6.56
CA ALA A 339 5.96 25.33 -7.64
C ALA A 339 7.41 25.09 -8.10
N ILE A 340 8.20 26.15 -8.29
CA ILE A 340 9.64 26.03 -8.59
C ILE A 340 10.37 25.28 -7.47
N SER A 341 10.09 25.65 -6.22
CA SER A 341 10.72 25.04 -5.06
C SER A 341 10.34 23.56 -4.90
N ALA A 342 9.09 23.20 -5.21
CA ALA A 342 8.65 21.82 -5.25
C ALA A 342 9.45 21.03 -6.30
N ILE A 343 9.58 21.53 -7.53
CA ILE A 343 10.37 20.87 -8.58
C ILE A 343 11.82 20.64 -8.11
N ILE A 344 12.46 21.66 -7.53
CA ILE A 344 13.84 21.55 -7.03
C ILE A 344 13.92 20.52 -5.91
N CYS A 345 13.02 20.58 -4.92
CA CYS A 345 13.02 19.70 -3.76
C CYS A 345 12.81 18.24 -4.15
N PHE A 346 11.81 17.95 -4.99
CA PHE A 346 11.55 16.62 -5.50
C PHE A 346 12.67 16.12 -6.42
N ALA A 347 13.25 16.97 -7.26
CA ALA A 347 14.38 16.59 -8.12
C ALA A 347 15.63 16.25 -7.29
N ALA A 348 15.91 17.01 -6.22
CA ALA A 348 17.01 16.73 -5.30
C ALA A 348 16.80 15.40 -4.57
N ALA A 349 15.61 15.17 -4.02
CA ALA A 349 15.25 13.92 -3.36
C ALA A 349 15.38 12.71 -4.32
N ALA A 350 14.82 12.82 -5.53
CA ALA A 350 14.93 11.77 -6.56
C ALA A 350 16.37 11.58 -7.05
N GLY A 351 17.18 12.64 -7.12
CA GLY A 351 18.61 12.57 -7.43
C GLY A 351 19.38 11.80 -6.36
N TYR A 352 19.14 12.11 -5.09
CA TYR A 352 19.76 11.42 -3.96
C TYR A 352 19.39 9.94 -3.91
N LEU A 353 18.10 9.61 -4.04
CA LEU A 353 17.62 8.22 -4.05
C LEU A 353 18.21 7.42 -5.22
N ARG A 354 18.30 8.02 -6.42
CA ARG A 354 18.97 7.38 -7.57
C ARG A 354 20.45 7.13 -7.33
N HIS A 355 21.13 8.06 -6.66
CA HIS A 355 22.53 7.87 -6.28
C HIS A 355 22.69 6.72 -5.29
N LEU A 356 21.82 6.61 -4.27
CA LEU A 356 21.84 5.48 -3.33
C LEU A 356 21.55 4.14 -4.03
N LEU A 357 20.61 4.10 -4.97
CA LEU A 357 20.35 2.92 -5.80
C LEU A 357 21.57 2.52 -6.65
N ALA A 358 22.29 3.48 -7.21
CA ALA A 358 23.50 3.24 -7.98
C ALA A 358 24.64 2.67 -7.11
N LEU A 359 24.67 2.99 -5.82
CA LEU A 359 25.61 2.42 -4.85
C LEU A 359 25.24 1.00 -4.40
N GLY A 360 24.11 0.44 -4.86
CA GLY A 360 23.71 -0.93 -4.56
C GLY A 360 23.16 -1.13 -3.16
N ILE A 361 22.77 -0.07 -2.45
CA ILE A 361 22.35 -0.12 -1.03
C ILE A 361 21.11 -1.01 -0.78
N ASP A 362 20.26 -1.23 -1.79
CA ASP A 362 19.08 -2.09 -1.72
C ASP A 362 19.40 -3.57 -2.04
N ARG A 363 20.60 -3.83 -2.55
CA ARG A 363 21.12 -5.18 -2.73
C ARG A 363 21.96 -5.44 -1.49
N GLY A 364 21.38 -6.09 -0.49
CA GLY A 364 22.19 -6.86 0.44
C GLY A 364 23.24 -7.60 -0.39
N GLU A 365 24.51 -7.43 -0.02
CA GLU A 365 25.62 -8.10 -0.69
C GLU A 365 25.18 -9.54 -0.95
N VAL A 366 25.00 -9.87 -2.23
CA VAL A 366 24.90 -11.25 -2.67
C VAL A 366 26.29 -11.81 -2.35
N GLY A 367 26.40 -12.32 -1.12
CA GLY A 367 27.59 -12.92 -0.58
C GLY A 367 28.02 -14.05 -1.51
N GLN A 368 29.24 -13.90 -1.98
CA GLN A 368 30.04 -14.91 -2.66
C GLN A 368 30.30 -16.12 -1.76
#